data_AF-A0A847BMG5-F1
#
_entry.id   AF-A0A847BMG5-F1
#
_cell.length_a   1.000
_cell.length_b   1.000
_cell.length_c   1.000
_cell.angle_alpha   90.00
_cell.angle_beta   90.00
_cell.angle_gamma   90.00
#
_symmetry.space_group_name_H-M   'P 1'
#
loop_
_entity.id
_entity.type
_entity.pdbx_description
1 polymer ?
#
loop_
_entity_poly.entity_id
_entity_poly.type
_entity_poly.pdbx_seq_one_letter_code
_entity_poly.pdbx_strand_id
1 'polypeptide(L)' 'MHIFKPLKVKNLELKNRIVMPPMCIYAAENNGYATDRHLIHYASRAIGGTALIIMEATGVLPNGRITDNCLGIWE' A
#
# COMPACT_ATOMS: atom_id res chain seq x y z
N MET A 1 -24.99 -8.01 6.44
CA MET A 1 -23.54 -8.18 6.72
C MET A 1 -22.89 -6.80 6.89
N HIS A 2 -22.24 -6.51 8.03
CA HIS A 2 -21.68 -5.17 8.31
C HIS A 2 -20.43 -4.81 7.50
N ILE A 3 -19.75 -5.81 6.92
CA ILE A 3 -18.49 -5.63 6.21
C ILE A 3 -18.60 -4.77 4.94
N PHE A 4 -19.75 -4.79 4.27
CA PHE A 4 -20.01 -4.01 3.05
C PHE A 4 -20.69 -2.66 3.30
N LYS A 5 -20.93 -2.30 4.57
CA LYS A 5 -21.45 -0.97 4.89
C LYS A 5 -20.32 0.05 4.76
N PRO A 6 -20.58 1.25 4.20
CA PRO A 6 -19.60 2.32 4.18
C PRO A 6 -19.09 2.69 5.57
N LEU A 7 -17.87 3.23 5.62
CA LEU A 7 -17.25 3.76 6.83
C LEU A 7 -16.68 5.16 6.55
N LYS A 8 -17.10 6.15 7.32
CA LYS A 8 -16.60 7.52 7.23
C LYS A 8 -15.53 7.77 8.28
N VAL A 9 -14.37 8.27 7.86
CA VAL A 9 -13.26 8.68 8.72
C VAL A 9 -12.87 10.11 8.33
N LYS A 10 -13.22 11.08 9.19
CA LYS A 10 -13.12 12.52 8.85
C LYS A 10 -13.83 12.82 7.51
N ASN A 11 -13.08 13.23 6.49
CA ASN A 11 -13.57 13.58 5.16
C ASN A 11 -13.41 12.43 4.14
N LEU A 12 -12.91 11.26 4.57
CA LEU A 12 -12.76 10.08 3.72
C LEU A 12 -13.94 9.12 3.93
N GLU A 13 -14.56 8.67 2.83
CA GLU A 13 -15.59 7.64 2.84
C GLU A 13 -15.06 6.36 2.19
N LEU A 14 -15.03 5.28 2.96
CA LEU A 14 -14.64 3.96 2.50
C LEU A 14 -15.90 3.21 2.04
N LYS A 15 -15.90 2.70 0.80
CA LYS A 15 -17.02 1.96 0.20
C LYS A 15 -17.41 0.68 0.94
N ASN A 16 -16.49 0.11 1.71
CA ASN A 16 -16.68 -1.06 2.57
C ASN A 16 -15.61 -1.08 3.68
N ARG A 17 -15.61 -2.12 4.52
CA ARG A 17 -14.69 -2.27 5.66
C ARG A 17 -13.55 -3.26 5.40
N ILE A 18 -13.22 -3.49 4.13
CA ILE A 18 -12.14 -4.40 3.71
C ILE A 18 -10.91 -3.56 3.39
N VAL A 19 -9.85 -3.79 4.15
CA VAL A 19 -8.58 -3.06 4.04
C VAL A 19 -7.47 -4.05 3.71
N MET A 20 -6.62 -3.71 2.76
CA MET A 20 -5.38 -4.44 2.52
C MET A 20 -4.32 -3.94 3.52
N PRO A 21 -3.74 -4.82 4.37
CA PRO A 21 -2.72 -4.42 5.32
C PRO A 21 -1.38 -4.11 4.61
N PRO A 22 -0.46 -3.37 5.25
CA PRO A 22 0.87 -3.13 4.71
C PRO A 22 1.67 -4.44 4.70
N MET A 23 2.11 -4.87 3.52
CA MET A 23 2.86 -6.13 3.34
C MET A 23 4.02 -5.89 2.36
N CYS A 24 5.26 -5.99 2.84
CA CYS A 24 6.44 -5.80 1.98
C CYS A 24 6.50 -6.85 0.87
N ILE A 25 6.68 -6.39 -0.36
CA ILE A 25 6.85 -7.26 -1.54
C ILE A 25 8.30 -7.31 -2.03
N TYR A 26 9.19 -6.50 -1.43
CA TYR A 26 10.64 -6.47 -1.70
C TYR A 26 10.96 -6.39 -3.20
N ALA A 27 10.25 -5.53 -3.92
CA ALA A 27 10.33 -5.42 -5.37
C ALA A 27 10.75 -4.03 -5.85
N ALA A 28 11.19 -3.15 -4.94
CA ALA A 28 11.73 -1.84 -5.29
C ALA A 28 13.14 -1.98 -5.89
N GLU A 29 13.48 -1.01 -6.73
CA GLU A 29 14.86 -0.78 -7.13
C GLU A 29 15.70 -0.33 -5.93
N ASN A 30 17.04 -0.42 -6.04
CA ASN A 30 17.94 -0.08 -4.93
C ASN A 30 17.82 1.40 -4.49
N ASN A 31 17.32 2.27 -5.38
CA ASN A 31 16.98 3.68 -5.10
C ASN A 31 15.62 3.85 -4.39
N GLY A 32 14.91 2.78 -4.03
CA GLY A 32 13.61 2.84 -3.36
C GLY A 32 12.41 3.12 -4.27
N TYR A 33 12.60 3.22 -5.60
CA TYR A 33 11.48 3.50 -6.51
C TYR A 33 10.56 2.29 -6.72
N ALA A 34 9.28 2.61 -6.86
CA ALA A 34 8.27 1.64 -7.24
C ALA A 34 8.48 1.17 -8.69
N THR A 35 8.38 -0.13 -8.87
CA THR A 35 8.41 -0.83 -10.16
C THR A 35 7.00 -1.26 -10.60
N ASP A 36 6.85 -1.72 -11.85
CA ASP A 36 5.61 -2.27 -12.41
C ASP A 36 5.01 -3.40 -11.55
N ARG A 37 5.84 -4.11 -10.79
CA ARG A 37 5.38 -5.14 -9.84
C ARG A 37 4.49 -4.54 -8.76
N HIS A 38 4.80 -3.36 -8.25
CA HIS A 38 3.96 -2.67 -7.26
C HIS A 38 2.65 -2.23 -7.89
N LEU A 39 2.73 -1.65 -9.10
CA LEU A 39 1.54 -1.18 -9.83
C LEU A 39 0.54 -2.32 -10.02
N ILE A 40 0.98 -3.45 -10.57
CA ILE A 40 0.12 -4.63 -10.78
C ILE A 40 -0.35 -5.21 -9.44
N HIS A 41 0.52 -5.28 -8.43
CA HIS A 41 0.20 -5.85 -7.13
C HIS A 41 -0.96 -5.10 -6.46
N TYR A 42 -0.87 -3.77 -6.35
CA TYR A 42 -1.89 -2.95 -5.69
C TYR A 42 -3.12 -2.75 -6.58
N ALA A 43 -2.96 -2.56 -7.90
CA ALA A 43 -4.09 -2.45 -8.83
C ALA A 43 -5.00 -3.69 -8.78
N SER A 44 -4.42 -4.89 -8.69
CA SER A 44 -5.18 -6.13 -8.57
C SER A 44 -6.09 -6.15 -7.33
N ARG A 45 -5.65 -5.59 -6.20
CA ARG A 45 -6.48 -5.52 -4.97
C ARG A 45 -7.49 -4.39 -5.02
N ALA A 46 -7.19 -3.31 -5.74
CA ALA A 46 -8.14 -2.25 -6.00
C ALA A 46 -9.32 -2.77 -6.86
N ILE A 47 -9.01 -3.49 -7.96
CA ILE A 47 -9.99 -4.18 -8.80
C ILE A 47 -10.77 -5.21 -7.99
N GLY A 48 -10.10 -5.94 -7.10
CA GLY A 48 -10.72 -6.91 -6.18
C GLY A 48 -11.69 -6.32 -5.14
N GLY A 49 -11.84 -5.00 -5.07
CA GLY A 49 -12.90 -4.36 -4.29
C GLY A 49 -12.51 -3.95 -2.87
N THR A 50 -11.23 -3.96 -2.51
CA THR A 50 -10.76 -3.35 -1.26
C THR A 50 -11.16 -1.87 -1.19
N ALA A 51 -11.54 -1.38 -0.01
CA ALA A 51 -11.90 0.03 0.17
C ALA A 51 -10.70 0.92 0.47
N LEU A 52 -9.69 0.36 1.14
CA LEU A 52 -8.44 1.04 1.45
C LEU A 52 -7.28 0.06 1.25
N ILE A 53 -6.20 0.57 0.66
CA ILE A 53 -4.92 -0.13 0.54
C ILE A 53 -3.91 0.66 1.35
N ILE A 54 -3.29 -0.01 2.32
CA ILE A 54 -2.15 0.55 3.05
C ILE A 54 -0.91 0.06 2.33
N MET A 55 -0.14 0.98 1.75
CA MET A 55 1.12 0.66 1.08
C MET A 55 2.11 0.03 2.08
N GLU A 56 2.97 -0.85 1.60
CA GLU A 56 3.97 -1.52 2.43
C GLU A 56 4.92 -0.55 3.16
N ALA A 57 5.71 -1.09 4.10
CA ALA A 57 6.68 -0.30 4.84
C ALA A 57 7.62 0.44 3.87
N THR A 58 7.52 1.77 3.89
CA THR A 58 8.22 2.67 2.97
C THR A 58 9.20 3.51 3.78
N GLY A 59 10.49 3.42 3.46
CA GLY A 59 11.57 4.06 4.20
C GLY A 59 11.56 5.58 4.03
N VAL A 60 11.63 6.32 5.13
CA VAL A 60 11.74 7.79 5.15
C VAL A 60 13.19 8.29 5.06
N LEU A 61 14.15 7.37 5.16
CA LEU A 61 15.59 7.60 4.97
C LEU A 61 16.16 6.38 4.23
N PRO A 62 17.24 6.52 3.43
CA PRO A 62 17.85 5.40 2.71
C PRO A 62 18.25 4.23 3.62
N ASN A 63 18.77 4.52 4.81
CA ASN A 63 19.17 3.54 5.84
C ASN A 63 18.02 3.13 6.78
N GLY A 64 16.82 3.70 6.62
CA GLY A 64 15.62 3.35 7.38
C GLY A 64 14.81 2.21 6.75
N ARG A 65 15.28 1.64 5.64
CA ARG A 65 14.65 0.51 4.96
C ARG A 65 14.98 -0.82 5.66
N ILE A 66 14.08 -1.79 5.54
CA ILE A 66 14.30 -3.16 6.06
C ILE A 66 15.29 -3.90 5.16
N THR A 67 15.12 -3.77 3.84
CA THR A 67 16.06 -4.26 2.82
C THR A 67 16.25 -3.22 1.73
N ASP A 68 17.29 -3.37 0.92
CA ASP A 68 17.57 -2.49 -0.22
C ASP A 68 16.47 -2.54 -1.30
N ASN A 69 15.56 -3.53 -1.24
CA ASN A 69 14.41 -3.67 -2.14
C ASN A 69 13.09 -3.17 -1.53
N CYS A 70 13.13 -2.45 -0.40
CA CYS A 70 11.98 -1.74 0.14
C CYS A 70 11.77 -0.39 -0.56
N LEU A 71 10.51 0.04 -0.63
CA LEU A 71 10.14 1.37 -1.13
C LEU A 71 10.74 2.50 -0.29
N GLY A 72 10.93 3.66 -0.93
CA GLY A 72 11.45 4.89 -0.35
C GLY A 72 10.56 6.11 -0.56
N ILE A 73 10.60 7.06 0.39
CA ILE A 73 9.96 8.38 0.31
C ILE A 73 10.81 9.46 1.03
N TRP A 74 12.12 9.41 0.83
CA TRP A 74 13.07 10.35 1.46
C TRP A 74 13.43 11.55 0.56
N GLU A 75 12.95 11.54 -0.69
CA GLU A 75 13.15 12.58 -1.71
C GLU A 75 11.80 13.10 -2.22
#